data_AF-A0A8K0CMF0-F1
#
_entry.id   AF-A0A8K0CMF0-F1
#
_cell.length_a   1.000
_cell.length_b   1.000
_cell.length_c   1.000
_cell.angle_alpha   90.00
_cell.angle_beta   90.00
_cell.angle_gamma   90.00
#
_symmetry.space_group_name_H-M   'P 1'
#
loop_
_entity.id
_entity.type
_entity.pdbx_description
1 polymer ?
#
loop_
_entity_poly.entity_id
_entity_poly.type
_entity_poly.pdbx_seq_one_letter_code
_entity_poly.pdbx_strand_id
1 'polypeptide(L)'
;SKVTDNMFCGGWPSGSRDSCSGDSGGPLLQMGLLVGITSWGRKCGRGYPGVYTKLSEFQDWLEDVEKRLNTRFKIRFENEILRVNGNNNKHGRFNKLKKLRYSQVLTC
;
A
#
# COMPACT_ATOMS: atom_id res chain seq x y z
N SER A 1 -19.70 3.17 5.34
CA SER A 1 -18.42 3.11 6.07
C SER A 1 -17.77 4.47 6.05
N LYS A 2 -17.13 4.87 7.16
CA LYS A 2 -16.41 6.16 7.31
C LYS A 2 -14.91 5.89 7.18
N VAL A 3 -14.20 6.75 6.44
CA VAL A 3 -12.72 6.72 6.37
C VAL A 3 -12.16 7.24 7.70
N THR A 4 -11.16 6.56 8.24
CA THR A 4 -10.49 6.91 9.50
C THR A 4 -9.06 7.37 9.26
N ASP A 5 -8.39 7.88 10.29
CA ASP A 5 -7.01 8.36 10.18
C ASP A 5 -6.01 7.25 9.81
N ASN A 6 -6.36 5.99 10.06
CA ASN A 6 -5.61 4.79 9.66
C ASN A 6 -5.71 4.45 8.17
N MET A 7 -6.37 5.30 7.38
CA MET A 7 -6.71 5.06 5.98
C MET A 7 -6.43 6.30 5.14
N PHE A 8 -6.23 6.08 3.83
CA PHE A 8 -6.20 7.15 2.85
C PHE A 8 -6.89 6.71 1.55
N CYS A 9 -7.37 7.68 0.78
CA CYS A 9 -7.93 7.41 -0.54
C CYS A 9 -6.85 7.46 -1.61
N GLY A 10 -6.92 6.53 -2.55
CA GLY A 10 -5.99 6.44 -3.66
C GLY A 10 -6.71 6.05 -4.94
N GLY A 11 -6.26 6.60 -6.07
CA GLY A 11 -6.87 6.26 -7.34
C GLY A 11 -6.28 7.04 -8.50
N TRP A 12 -6.78 6.74 -9.70
CA TRP A 12 -6.51 7.58 -10.86
C TRP A 12 -7.42 8.80 -10.83
N PRO A 13 -6.91 10.01 -11.12
CA PRO A 13 -7.73 11.23 -11.22
C PRO A 13 -8.88 11.10 -12.22
N SER A 14 -8.70 10.31 -13.29
CA SER A 14 -9.74 10.01 -14.27
C SER A 14 -10.86 9.12 -13.73
N GLY A 15 -10.69 8.50 -12.56
CA GLY A 15 -11.67 7.61 -11.95
C GLY A 15 -11.84 6.25 -12.63
N SER A 16 -11.16 6.01 -13.75
CA SER A 16 -11.37 4.84 -14.62
C SER A 16 -10.55 3.61 -14.24
N ARG A 17 -9.62 3.74 -13.28
CA ARG A 17 -8.78 2.65 -12.79
C ARG A 17 -8.74 2.66 -11.28
N ASP A 18 -9.08 1.52 -10.70
CA ASP A 18 -9.13 1.31 -9.26
C ASP A 18 -8.79 -0.15 -8.92
N SER A 19 -8.46 -0.37 -7.65
CA SER A 19 -8.49 -1.70 -7.04
C SER A 19 -9.92 -2.25 -7.07
N CYS A 20 -10.07 -3.57 -7.10
CA CYS A 20 -11.37 -4.22 -7.16
C CYS A 20 -11.47 -5.40 -6.20
N SER A 21 -12.63 -6.04 -6.17
CA SER A 21 -12.84 -7.28 -5.43
C SER A 21 -11.76 -8.29 -5.78
N GLY A 22 -11.11 -8.84 -4.76
CA GLY A 22 -9.98 -9.77 -4.89
C GLY A 22 -8.60 -9.11 -4.85
N ASP A 23 -8.51 -7.76 -4.88
CA ASP A 23 -7.24 -7.05 -4.71
C ASP A 23 -6.94 -6.71 -3.23
N SER A 24 -7.88 -6.96 -2.30
CA SER A 24 -7.71 -6.72 -0.87
C SER A 24 -6.47 -7.41 -0.31
N GLY A 25 -5.68 -6.70 0.51
CA GLY A 25 -4.38 -7.15 1.00
C GLY A 25 -3.23 -6.97 0.01
N GLY A 26 -3.51 -6.60 -1.24
CA GLY A 26 -2.49 -6.29 -2.24
C GLY A 26 -1.78 -4.96 -1.96
N PRO A 27 -0.54 -4.78 -2.43
CA PRO A 27 0.20 -3.54 -2.24
C PRO A 27 -0.22 -2.46 -3.25
N LEU A 28 -0.36 -1.24 -2.76
CA LEU A 28 -0.38 -0.03 -3.57
C LEU A 28 1.05 0.49 -3.71
N LEU A 29 1.55 0.55 -4.94
CA LEU A 29 2.90 1.04 -5.24
C LEU A 29 2.85 2.38 -5.98
N GLN A 30 3.54 3.39 -5.44
CA GLN A 30 3.77 4.67 -6.11
C GLN A 30 5.27 4.82 -6.40
N MET A 31 5.63 4.97 -7.67
CA MET A 31 7.04 5.07 -8.11
C MET A 31 7.94 3.92 -7.59
N GLY A 32 7.36 2.72 -7.37
CA GLY A 32 8.08 1.56 -6.83
C GLY A 32 8.16 1.50 -5.30
N LEU A 33 7.62 2.49 -4.59
CA LEU A 33 7.53 2.54 -3.14
C LEU A 33 6.17 2.01 -2.67
N LEU A 34 6.18 1.23 -1.59
CA LEU A 34 4.95 0.74 -0.96
C LEU A 34 4.33 1.85 -0.13
N VAL A 35 3.16 2.34 -0.56
CA VAL A 35 2.49 3.48 0.07
C VAL A 35 1.21 3.08 0.80
N GLY A 36 0.64 1.90 0.51
CA GLY A 36 -0.55 1.41 1.22
C GLY A 36 -0.87 -0.03 0.90
N ILE A 37 -1.85 -0.56 1.63
CA ILE A 37 -2.42 -1.90 1.39
C ILE A 37 -3.88 -1.73 0.99
N THR A 38 -4.29 -2.36 -0.11
CA THR A 38 -5.68 -2.32 -0.59
C THR A 38 -6.62 -2.81 0.49
N SER A 39 -7.59 -1.98 0.88
CA SER A 39 -8.56 -2.31 1.92
C SER A 39 -9.95 -2.54 1.33
N TRP A 40 -10.61 -1.47 0.88
CA TRP A 40 -11.99 -1.52 0.36
C TRP A 40 -12.27 -0.39 -0.64
N GLY A 41 -13.43 -0.43 -1.30
CA GLY A 41 -13.89 0.61 -2.21
C GLY A 41 -15.38 0.44 -2.53
N ARG A 42 -16.05 1.48 -3.02
CA ARG A 42 -17.50 1.42 -3.35
C ARG A 42 -17.77 0.70 -4.68
N LYS A 43 -17.01 1.01 -5.72
CA LYS A 43 -17.14 0.46 -7.08
C LYS A 43 -15.79 0.57 -7.79
N CYS A 44 -15.42 -0.44 -8.56
CA CYS A 44 -14.15 -0.45 -9.28
C CYS A 44 -14.22 0.44 -10.53
N GLY A 45 -13.31 1.41 -10.65
CA GLY A 45 -13.10 2.18 -11.88
C GLY A 45 -14.30 3.05 -12.30
N ARG A 46 -15.06 3.57 -11.32
CA ARG A 46 -16.26 4.39 -11.57
C ARG A 46 -16.21 5.76 -10.88
N GLY A 47 -15.04 6.38 -10.81
CA GLY A 47 -14.90 7.74 -10.25
C GLY A 47 -14.85 7.82 -8.73
N TYR A 48 -14.93 6.70 -8.03
CA TYR A 48 -14.70 6.64 -6.59
C TYR A 48 -13.26 6.21 -6.33
N PRO A 49 -12.54 6.88 -5.43
CA PRO A 49 -11.23 6.40 -5.01
C PRO A 49 -11.37 5.10 -4.21
N GLY A 50 -10.38 4.24 -4.35
CA GLY A 50 -10.18 3.11 -3.45
C GLY A 50 -9.64 3.59 -2.10
N VAL A 51 -9.88 2.82 -1.06
CA VAL A 51 -9.41 3.10 0.31
C VAL A 51 -8.31 2.11 0.67
N TYR A 52 -7.20 2.65 1.15
CA TYR A 52 -5.98 1.91 1.46
C TYR A 52 -5.58 2.13 2.91
N THR A 53 -4.94 1.14 3.52
CA THR A 53 -4.34 1.26 4.86
C THR A 53 -3.15 2.22 4.80
N LYS A 54 -3.16 3.23 5.68
CA LYS A 54 -2.04 4.18 5.85
C LYS A 54 -0.95 3.53 6.69
N LEU A 55 0.11 3.01 6.04
CA LEU A 55 1.16 2.22 6.73
C LEU A 55 1.91 3.02 7.80
N SER A 56 2.00 4.35 7.67
CA SER A 56 2.66 5.20 8.66
C SER A 56 1.92 5.28 10.00
N GLU A 57 0.67 4.85 10.09
CA GLU A 57 -0.07 4.74 11.36
C GLU A 57 0.19 3.40 12.07
N PHE A 58 0.91 2.47 11.42
CA PHE A 58 1.20 1.13 11.95
C PHE A 58 2.70 0.87 12.12
N GLN A 59 3.52 1.93 12.21
CA GLN A 59 4.99 1.81 12.27
C GLN A 59 5.44 0.93 13.44
N ASP A 60 5.01 1.26 14.65
CA ASP A 60 5.40 0.54 15.86
C ASP A 60 5.03 -0.95 15.80
N TRP A 61 3.83 -1.26 15.30
CA TRP A 61 3.38 -2.64 15.14
C TRP A 61 4.21 -3.38 14.09
N LEU A 62 4.51 -2.75 12.96
CA LEU A 62 5.32 -3.36 11.91
C LEU A 62 6.76 -3.61 12.38
N GLU A 63 7.33 -2.69 13.15
CA GLU A 63 8.67 -2.83 13.73
C GLU A 63 8.71 -3.93 14.79
N ASP A 64 7.69 -4.04 15.65
CA ASP A 64 7.56 -5.15 16.60
C ASP A 64 7.46 -6.50 15.88
N VAL A 65 6.62 -6.59 14.85
CA VAL A 65 6.46 -7.81 14.05
C VAL A 65 7.78 -8.19 13.36
N GLU A 66 8.51 -7.24 12.78
CA GLU A 66 9.80 -7.49 12.15
C GLU A 66 10.82 -8.06 13.14
N LYS A 67 10.93 -7.46 14.33
CA LYS A 67 11.81 -7.92 15.42
C LYS A 67 11.42 -9.31 15.90
N ARG A 68 10.14 -9.53 16.17
CA ARG A 68 9.60 -10.81 16.70
C ARG A 68 9.76 -11.96 15.72
N LEU A 69 9.60 -11.70 14.42
CA LEU A 69 9.76 -12.73 13.38
C LEU A 69 11.22 -12.92 12.96
N ASN A 70 12.16 -12.10 13.47
CA ASN A 70 13.58 -12.13 13.13
C ASN A 70 13.83 -12.28 11.61
N THR A 71 13.14 -11.46 10.82
CA THR A 71 13.13 -11.67 9.37
C THR A 71 14.44 -11.21 8.72
N ARG A 72 14.77 -11.80 7.56
CA ARG A 72 15.91 -11.35 6.72
C ARG A 72 15.64 -10.02 6.01
N PHE A 73 14.41 -9.53 6.04
CA PHE A 73 14.01 -8.26 5.48
C PHE A 73 13.97 -7.24 6.60
N LYS A 74 14.74 -6.17 6.47
CA LYS A 74 14.70 -5.05 7.41
C LYS A 74 13.75 -4.00 6.87
N ILE A 75 12.88 -3.50 7.74
CA ILE A 75 11.99 -2.40 7.41
C ILE A 75 12.52 -1.10 7.99
N ARG A 76 12.21 0.01 7.33
CA ARG A 76 12.49 1.36 7.82
C ARG A 76 11.42 2.30 7.29
N PHE A 77 10.95 3.20 8.14
CA PHE A 77 10.15 4.34 7.69
C PHE A 77 11.04 5.56 7.43
N GLU A 78 10.84 6.18 6.27
CA GLU A 78 11.47 7.46 5.91
C GLU A 78 10.39 8.40 5.38
N ASN A 79 10.12 9.49 6.09
CA ASN A 79 9.04 10.44 5.76
C ASN A 79 7.70 9.72 5.48
N GLU A 80 7.25 8.89 6.43
CA GLU A 80 6.03 8.06 6.33
C GLU A 80 6.05 6.93 5.28
N ILE A 81 7.12 6.77 4.51
CA ILE A 81 7.23 5.74 3.48
C ILE A 81 7.93 4.50 4.04
N LEU A 82 7.27 3.34 3.90
CA LEU A 82 7.84 2.05 4.26
C LEU A 82 8.87 1.60 3.20
N ARG A 83 10.11 1.44 3.62
CA ARG A 83 11.20 0.84 2.85
C ARG A 83 11.51 -0.55 3.38
N VAL A 84 11.70 -1.50 2.48
CA VAL A 84 12.04 -2.89 2.79
C VAL A 84 13.37 -3.22 2.12
N ASN A 85 14.39 -3.51 2.93
CA ASN A 85 15.73 -3.88 2.48
C ASN A 85 15.96 -5.36 2.75
N GLY A 86 16.29 -6.13 1.71
CA GLY A 86 16.70 -7.53 1.83
C GLY A 86 18.21 -7.65 1.80
N ASN A 87 18.79 -8.47 2.69
CA ASN A 87 20.21 -8.82 2.59
C ASN A 87 20.42 -9.67 1.31
N ASN A 88 21.30 -9.22 0.42
CA ASN A 88 21.35 -9.59 -0.99
C ASN A 88 21.52 -11.11 -1.25
N ASN A 89 20.64 -11.66 -2.10
CA ASN A 89 20.94 -12.64 -3.17
C ASN A 89 19.70 -13.26 -3.83
N LYS A 90 18.48 -12.87 -3.44
CA LYS A 90 17.27 -13.18 -4.22
C LYS A 90 16.40 -11.94 -4.28
N HIS A 91 16.44 -11.23 -5.41
CA HIS A 91 15.40 -10.24 -5.72
C HIS A 91 14.06 -11.00 -5.73
N GLY A 92 13.28 -10.83 -4.66
CA GLY A 92 11.88 -11.20 -4.64
C GLY A 92 11.20 -10.43 -5.77
N ARG A 93 11.07 -11.09 -6.91
CA ARG A 93 10.48 -10.50 -8.10
C ARG A 93 8.99 -10.37 -7.81
N PHE A 94 8.56 -9.18 -7.39
CA PHE A 94 7.16 -8.76 -7.31
C PHE A 94 6.57 -8.70 -8.73
N ASN A 95 6.51 -9.85 -9.42
CA ASN A 95 6.15 -9.99 -10.82
C ASN A 95 4.64 -9.98 -11.08
N LYS A 96 3.83 -10.00 -10.02
CA LYS A 96 2.37 -10.02 -10.12
C LYS A 96 1.72 -8.94 -9.26
N LEU A 97 2.38 -7.79 -9.12
CA LEU A 97 1.73 -6.62 -8.53
C LEU A 97 1.00 -5.87 -9.63
N LYS A 98 -0.28 -5.59 -9.41
CA LYS A 98 -0.97 -4.50 -10.11
C LYS A 98 -0.22 -3.22 -9.75
N LYS A 99 0.81 -2.91 -10.55
CA LYS A 99 1.52 -1.64 -10.49
C LYS A 99 0.55 -0.57 -10.94
N LEU A 100 -0.19 0.00 -10.00
CA LEU A 100 -0.90 1.26 -10.18
C LEU A 100 0.15 2.38 -10.29
N ARG A 101 0.88 2.38 -11.42
CA ARG A 101 2.05 3.24 -11.70
C ARG A 101 1.77 4.75 -11.59
N TYR A 102 0.51 5.16 -11.41
CA TYR A 102 0.05 6.54 -11.32
C TYR A 102 -1.16 6.72 -10.39
N SER A 103 -1.38 5.85 -9.40
CA SER A 103 -2.36 6.17 -8.35
C SER A 103 -1.82 7.34 -7.53
N GLN A 104 -2.60 8.41 -7.42
CA GLN A 104 -2.31 9.52 -6.53
C GLN A 104 -3.07 9.31 -5.22
N VAL A 105 -2.55 9.87 -4.12
CA VAL A 105 -3.34 10.09 -2.91
C VAL A 105 -4.41 11.11 -3.26
N LEU A 106 -5.66 10.76 -3.01
CA LEU A 106 -6.84 11.56 -3.32
C LEU A 106 -7.57 11.88 -2.01
N THR A 107 -8.40 12.92 -2.06
CA THR A 107 -9.40 13.13 -1.02
C THR A 107 -10.48 12.05 -1.11
N CYS A 108 -10.82 11.50 0.06
CA CYS A 108 -12.10 10.86 0.27
C CYS A 108 -13.15 11.97 0.51
#